data_AF-D0MWI1-F1
#
_entry.id   AF-D0MWI1-F1
#
_cell.length_a   1.000
_cell.length_b   1.000
_cell.length_c   1.000
_cell.angle_alpha   90.00
_cell.angle_beta   90.00
_cell.angle_gamma   90.00
#
_symmetry.space_group_name_H-M   'P 1'
#
loop_
_entity.id
_entity.type
_entity.pdbx_description
1 polymer ?
#
loop_
_entity_poly.entity_id
_entity_poly.type
_entity_poly.pdbx_seq_one_letter_code
_entity_poly.pdbx_strand_id
1 'polypeptide(L)'
;MKVHTNDQLFSLTDQLHMGVRFIELDVHWFDGDLHIAHCGGFKSKLLDGMIEVFNEIAKLLGTGIEWDSETIGCKPSLSSIPSKEQRPLKEALKELATWLHAPEHKDEFLMVFFDDETNLMKWKKVGKLLDYLKDYFPEEEILRPIELAYDTKWPTIEELLRVGKRVVFMSGVDYFSDGEELLFVKDTVCNWQEPPLPLAPFPACRFNESKTNIGISDENFTIFRPETSEIEYGFLNADGQLGINKNLLNEESLPGVAQCGVNLPSPDNITPKRMEATIWAVSKGQELNPKQCVALMRESKTWQSVECDTANLVPACVDVKNPRQWQLGSASVVEADAAIACASLASASMTYSVPASGYENGLLHDQLVQNAASSIGGVWLNAKAVVSEVYSTTAVHETKVTSIDDIMSVE
;
A
#
# COMPACT_ATOMS: atom_id res chain seq x y z
N MET A 1 -0.24 -12.03 -31.25
CA MET A 1 0.26 -10.66 -31.09
C MET A 1 -0.76 -9.95 -30.22
N LYS A 2 -0.39 -9.65 -28.98
CA LYS A 2 -1.25 -9.00 -28.00
C LYS A 2 -0.70 -7.58 -27.80
N VAL A 3 -1.59 -6.61 -27.79
CA VAL A 3 -1.28 -5.23 -27.40
C VAL A 3 -2.09 -5.00 -26.14
N HIS A 4 -1.40 -4.80 -25.03
CA HIS A 4 -1.97 -4.53 -23.72
C HIS A 4 -1.23 -3.31 -23.18
N THR A 5 -1.94 -2.20 -22.98
CA THR A 5 -1.33 -0.89 -22.67
C THR A 5 -2.09 -0.16 -21.57
N ASN A 6 -2.95 -0.89 -20.85
CA ASN A 6 -3.74 -0.36 -19.75
C ASN A 6 -3.35 -1.12 -18.49
N ASP A 7 -3.03 -0.35 -17.46
CA ASP A 7 -2.47 -0.91 -16.23
C ASP A 7 -3.54 -1.07 -15.16
N GLN A 8 -4.69 -0.41 -15.32
CA GLN A 8 -5.84 -0.59 -14.44
C GLN A 8 -7.15 -0.59 -15.25
N LEU A 9 -8.10 -1.42 -14.82
CA LEU A 9 -9.46 -1.48 -15.38
C LEU A 9 -10.51 -0.84 -14.47
N PHE A 10 -10.23 -0.74 -13.18
CA PHE A 10 -11.13 -0.18 -12.17
C PHE A 10 -10.83 1.30 -11.95
N SER A 11 -11.87 2.07 -11.64
CA SER A 11 -11.72 3.47 -11.20
C SER A 11 -10.90 3.56 -9.90
N LEU A 12 -10.42 4.75 -9.55
CA LEU A 12 -9.70 4.92 -8.28
C LEU A 12 -10.63 4.59 -7.10
N THR A 13 -11.88 5.03 -7.15
CA THR A 13 -12.90 4.73 -6.13
C THR A 13 -13.14 3.23 -5.99
N ASP A 14 -13.24 2.49 -7.10
CA ASP A 14 -13.42 1.04 -7.06
C ASP A 14 -12.19 0.34 -6.45
N GLN A 15 -10.98 0.80 -6.76
CA GLN A 15 -9.76 0.30 -6.13
C GLN A 15 -9.76 0.55 -4.62
N LEU A 16 -10.16 1.75 -4.18
CA LEU A 16 -10.30 2.09 -2.77
C LEU A 16 -11.35 1.21 -2.07
N HIS A 17 -12.50 0.94 -2.70
CA HIS A 17 -13.50 0.00 -2.18
C HIS A 17 -13.01 -1.45 -2.10
N MET A 18 -12.03 -1.85 -2.92
CA MET A 18 -11.38 -3.15 -2.81
C MET A 18 -10.32 -3.23 -1.70
N GLY A 19 -10.04 -2.13 -1.00
CA GLY A 19 -9.11 -2.06 0.13
C GLY A 19 -7.75 -1.44 -0.19
N VAL A 20 -7.54 -0.89 -1.40
CA VAL A 20 -6.32 -0.17 -1.74
C VAL A 20 -6.22 1.12 -0.91
N ARG A 21 -5.05 1.41 -0.34
CA ARG A 21 -4.76 2.67 0.39
C ARG A 21 -3.47 3.37 -0.08
N PHE A 22 -2.79 2.75 -1.04
CA PHE A 22 -1.66 3.34 -1.74
C PHE A 22 -2.06 3.53 -3.21
N ILE A 23 -1.95 4.75 -3.71
CA ILE A 23 -2.32 5.12 -5.09
C ILE A 23 -1.10 5.71 -5.77
N GLU A 24 -0.75 5.18 -6.93
CA GLU A 24 0.26 5.75 -7.83
C GLU A 24 -0.44 6.49 -8.97
N LEU A 25 0.08 7.66 -9.34
CA LEU A 25 -0.41 8.48 -10.45
C LEU A 25 0.79 9.00 -11.27
N ASP A 26 0.89 8.58 -12.53
CA ASP A 26 1.93 9.04 -13.46
C ASP A 26 1.60 10.47 -13.92
N VAL A 27 2.21 11.48 -13.30
CA VAL A 27 1.84 12.89 -13.52
C VAL A 27 2.74 13.54 -14.56
N HIS A 28 2.13 14.00 -15.65
CA HIS A 28 2.84 14.73 -16.70
C HIS A 28 2.14 16.03 -17.09
N TRP A 29 2.94 16.99 -17.55
CA TRP A 29 2.46 18.25 -18.12
C TRP A 29 2.38 18.15 -19.64
N PHE A 30 1.18 18.26 -20.19
CA PHE A 30 0.95 18.40 -21.63
C PHE A 30 -0.43 19.00 -21.91
N ASP A 31 -0.63 19.49 -23.14
CA ASP A 31 -1.88 20.15 -23.58
C ASP A 31 -2.35 21.30 -22.64
N GLY A 32 -1.40 21.97 -21.99
CA GLY A 32 -1.64 23.12 -21.12
C GLY A 32 -2.10 22.77 -19.71
N ASP A 33 -2.09 21.49 -19.32
CA ASP A 33 -2.45 21.06 -17.97
C ASP A 33 -1.69 19.83 -17.46
N LEU A 34 -1.85 19.54 -16.16
CA LEU A 34 -1.39 18.29 -15.54
C LEU A 34 -2.40 17.17 -15.79
N HIS A 35 -1.91 16.05 -16.29
CA HIS A 35 -2.70 14.86 -16.58
C HIS A 35 -2.06 13.64 -15.93
N ILE A 36 -2.87 12.61 -15.70
CA ILE A 36 -2.39 11.27 -15.41
C ILE A 36 -2.29 10.49 -16.71
N ALA A 37 -1.11 9.98 -17.04
CA ALA A 37 -0.87 9.24 -18.25
C ALA A 37 0.41 8.43 -18.14
N HIS A 38 0.37 7.16 -18.51
CA HIS A 38 1.61 6.41 -18.69
C HIS A 38 2.31 6.89 -19.97
N CYS A 39 3.29 7.77 -19.81
CA CYS A 39 4.06 8.34 -20.90
C CYS A 39 5.47 7.77 -20.91
N GLY A 40 5.87 7.17 -22.03
CA GLY A 40 7.24 6.69 -22.18
C GLY A 40 7.51 5.33 -21.51
N GLY A 41 8.78 5.09 -21.18
CA GLY A 41 9.37 3.76 -20.88
C GLY A 41 10.49 3.37 -21.86
N PHE A 42 10.65 4.09 -22.98
CA PHE A 42 11.72 3.87 -23.94
C PHE A 42 12.92 4.78 -23.64
N LYS A 43 13.68 4.47 -22.56
CA LYS A 43 14.96 5.15 -22.28
C LYS A 43 15.97 4.84 -23.40
N SER A 44 15.93 5.62 -24.47
CA SER A 44 16.80 5.50 -25.64
C SER A 44 17.53 6.81 -25.84
N LYS A 45 18.82 6.82 -25.51
CA LYS A 45 19.73 7.96 -25.73
C LYS A 45 19.70 8.51 -27.17
N LEU A 46 19.29 7.69 -28.13
CA LEU A 46 19.13 8.05 -29.53
C LEU A 46 17.88 8.93 -29.77
N LEU A 47 16.78 8.66 -29.08
CA LEU A 47 15.55 9.44 -29.16
C LEU A 47 15.72 10.78 -28.45
N ASP A 48 16.34 10.80 -27.26
CA ASP A 48 16.59 12.01 -26.46
C ASP A 48 17.33 13.07 -27.29
N GLY A 49 18.41 12.65 -27.99
CA GLY A 49 19.20 13.55 -28.83
C GLY A 49 18.48 14.05 -30.09
N MET A 50 17.51 13.31 -30.62
CA MET A 50 16.68 13.79 -31.73
C MET A 50 15.65 14.82 -31.26
N ILE A 51 15.05 14.63 -30.10
CA ILE A 51 14.03 15.52 -29.53
C ILE A 51 14.62 16.87 -29.16
N GLU A 52 15.82 16.90 -28.57
CA GLU A 52 16.53 18.15 -28.26
C GLU A 52 16.69 19.01 -29.52
N VAL A 53 17.08 18.40 -30.64
CA VAL A 53 17.23 19.10 -31.93
C VAL A 53 15.89 19.65 -32.43
N PHE A 54 14.81 18.88 -32.33
CA PHE A 54 13.47 19.34 -32.74
C PHE A 54 12.95 20.49 -31.85
N ASN A 55 13.19 20.44 -30.54
CA ASN A 55 12.80 21.51 -29.62
C ASN A 55 13.56 22.80 -29.88
N GLU A 56 14.86 22.73 -30.18
CA GLU A 56 15.64 23.92 -30.54
C GLU A 56 15.15 24.54 -31.86
N ILE A 57 14.76 23.72 -32.84
CA ILE A 57 14.13 24.20 -34.08
C ILE A 57 12.75 24.82 -33.81
N ALA A 58 11.94 24.22 -32.94
CA ALA A 58 10.61 24.73 -32.60
C ALA A 58 10.68 26.07 -31.84
N LYS A 59 11.64 26.21 -30.91
CA LYS A 59 11.94 27.49 -30.24
C LYS A 59 12.34 28.57 -31.24
N LEU A 60 13.18 28.23 -32.24
CA LEU A 60 13.56 29.14 -33.33
C LEU A 60 12.36 29.58 -34.20
N LEU A 61 11.31 28.75 -34.28
CA LEU A 61 10.07 29.02 -35.02
C LEU A 61 8.99 29.71 -34.17
N GLY A 62 9.30 30.09 -32.91
CA GLY A 62 8.39 30.82 -32.04
C GLY A 62 7.29 29.97 -31.39
N THR A 63 7.36 28.65 -31.56
CA THR A 63 6.49 27.68 -30.89
C THR A 63 7.33 26.94 -29.85
N GLY A 64 7.31 27.40 -28.59
CA GLY A 64 7.89 26.62 -27.50
C GLY A 64 7.12 25.31 -27.39
N ILE A 65 7.74 24.19 -27.76
CA ILE A 65 7.18 22.86 -27.57
C ILE A 65 7.84 22.30 -26.31
N GLU A 66 7.04 22.06 -25.27
CA GLU A 66 7.46 21.40 -24.03
C GLU A 66 7.39 19.87 -24.25
N TRP A 67 8.37 19.33 -24.99
CA TRP A 67 8.53 17.89 -25.24
C TRP A 67 9.90 17.40 -24.74
N ASP A 68 9.97 16.17 -24.26
CA ASP A 68 11.18 15.44 -23.92
C ASP A 68 10.95 13.94 -24.12
N SER A 69 11.98 13.11 -23.89
CA SER A 69 11.92 11.66 -24.07
C SER A 69 10.88 10.96 -23.19
N GLU A 70 10.58 11.54 -22.02
CA GLU A 70 9.62 11.00 -21.06
C GLU A 70 8.18 11.41 -21.42
N THR A 71 7.98 12.55 -22.09
CA THR A 71 6.69 12.94 -22.68
C THR A 71 6.46 12.37 -24.08
N ILE A 72 7.45 11.71 -24.69
CA ILE A 72 7.22 10.84 -25.85
C ILE A 72 6.34 9.68 -25.40
N GLY A 73 5.14 9.62 -25.97
CA GLY A 73 4.11 8.70 -25.53
C GLY A 73 3.02 9.32 -24.69
N CYS A 74 3.15 10.58 -24.28
CA CYS A 74 2.01 11.44 -23.98
C CYS A 74 1.41 12.00 -25.28
N LYS A 75 2.24 12.52 -26.19
CA LYS A 75 1.80 13.17 -27.45
C LYS A 75 2.80 12.98 -28.61
N PRO A 76 2.49 12.17 -29.65
CA PRO A 76 1.32 11.30 -29.73
C PRO A 76 1.37 10.25 -28.63
N SER A 77 0.19 9.86 -28.13
CA SER A 77 0.12 8.85 -27.08
C SER A 77 0.64 7.50 -27.59
N LEU A 78 1.49 6.85 -26.79
CA LEU A 78 1.95 5.47 -27.03
C LEU A 78 1.14 4.45 -26.23
N SER A 79 0.30 4.92 -25.30
CA SER A 79 -0.80 4.12 -24.77
C SER A 79 -1.94 4.06 -25.80
N SER A 80 -2.82 3.07 -25.66
CA SER A 80 -4.02 2.98 -26.51
C SER A 80 -5.04 4.11 -26.28
N ILE A 81 -4.76 5.05 -25.37
CA ILE A 81 -5.61 6.20 -25.02
C ILE A 81 -5.06 7.46 -25.72
N PRO A 82 -5.83 8.17 -26.55
CA PRO A 82 -5.37 9.42 -27.16
C PRO A 82 -4.97 10.48 -26.12
N SER A 83 -3.96 11.31 -26.42
CA SER A 83 -3.46 12.36 -25.50
C SER A 83 -4.57 13.23 -24.90
N LYS A 84 -5.51 13.67 -25.74
CA LYS A 84 -6.65 14.51 -25.37
C LYS A 84 -7.71 13.79 -24.49
N GLU A 85 -7.63 12.47 -24.39
CA GLU A 85 -8.52 11.60 -23.61
C GLU A 85 -7.82 11.10 -22.34
N GLN A 86 -6.53 11.41 -22.16
CA GLN A 86 -5.84 11.20 -20.89
C GLN A 86 -6.53 12.01 -19.80
N ARG A 87 -6.64 11.40 -18.62
CA ARG A 87 -7.44 11.98 -17.55
C ARG A 87 -6.71 13.18 -16.93
N PRO A 88 -7.37 14.34 -16.75
CA PRO A 88 -6.78 15.46 -16.02
C PRO A 88 -6.50 15.10 -14.55
N LEU A 89 -5.37 15.55 -14.01
CA LEU A 89 -4.98 15.26 -12.63
C LEU A 89 -6.02 15.79 -11.63
N LYS A 90 -6.61 16.96 -11.89
CA LYS A 90 -7.68 17.53 -11.05
C LYS A 90 -8.85 16.57 -10.83
N GLU A 91 -9.25 15.86 -11.88
CA GLU A 91 -10.36 14.92 -11.77
C GLU A 91 -9.98 13.67 -10.97
N ALA A 92 -8.72 13.24 -11.02
CA ALA A 92 -8.19 12.16 -10.18
C ALA A 92 -8.15 12.58 -8.70
N LEU A 93 -7.57 13.75 -8.41
CA LEU A 93 -7.51 14.30 -7.04
C LEU A 93 -8.90 14.54 -6.46
N LYS A 94 -9.85 15.06 -7.26
CA LYS A 94 -11.24 15.22 -6.86
C LYS A 94 -11.89 13.90 -6.49
N GLU A 95 -11.66 12.84 -7.25
CA GLU A 95 -12.19 11.50 -6.95
C GLU A 95 -11.63 10.99 -5.62
N LEU A 96 -10.31 11.06 -5.42
CA LEU A 96 -9.65 10.64 -4.18
C LEU A 96 -10.16 11.46 -2.97
N ALA A 97 -10.23 12.77 -3.08
CA ALA A 97 -10.73 13.65 -2.02
C ALA A 97 -12.20 13.39 -1.70
N THR A 98 -13.05 13.22 -2.73
CA THR A 98 -14.48 12.91 -2.53
C THR A 98 -14.66 11.61 -1.74
N TRP A 99 -13.87 10.59 -2.06
CA TRP A 99 -13.87 9.35 -1.29
C TRP A 99 -13.35 9.56 0.13
N LEU A 100 -12.17 10.16 0.30
CA LEU A 100 -11.56 10.35 1.62
C LEU A 100 -12.45 11.18 2.56
N HIS A 101 -13.13 12.21 2.05
CA HIS A 101 -13.99 13.09 2.85
C HIS A 101 -15.40 12.56 3.12
N ALA A 102 -15.75 11.39 2.59
CA ALA A 102 -17.03 10.78 2.89
C ALA A 102 -17.11 10.39 4.39
N PRO A 103 -18.25 10.60 5.08
CA PRO A 103 -18.40 10.31 6.51
C PRO A 103 -18.06 8.88 6.91
N GLU A 104 -18.36 7.91 6.05
CA GLU A 104 -18.05 6.48 6.20
C GLU A 104 -16.55 6.16 6.13
N HIS A 105 -15.74 7.09 5.63
CA HIS A 105 -14.30 6.93 5.43
C HIS A 105 -13.47 7.78 6.39
N LYS A 106 -14.09 8.35 7.44
CA LYS A 106 -13.43 9.26 8.40
C LYS A 106 -12.16 8.68 9.06
N ASP A 107 -12.09 7.35 9.21
CA ASP A 107 -11.00 6.63 9.84
C ASP A 107 -9.98 6.08 8.82
N GLU A 108 -10.08 6.52 7.55
CA GLU A 108 -9.19 6.13 6.45
C GLU A 108 -8.00 7.08 6.30
N PHE A 109 -6.88 6.53 5.85
CA PHE A 109 -5.67 7.25 5.50
C PHE A 109 -5.18 6.83 4.11
N LEU A 110 -4.77 7.80 3.28
CA LEU A 110 -4.27 7.56 1.92
C LEU A 110 -2.79 7.91 1.78
N MET A 111 -2.07 7.04 1.08
CA MET A 111 -0.73 7.30 0.57
C MET A 111 -0.84 7.53 -0.94
N VAL A 112 -0.51 8.72 -1.42
CA VAL A 112 -0.59 9.05 -2.84
C VAL A 112 0.81 9.36 -3.36
N PHE A 113 1.28 8.53 -4.28
CA PHE A 113 2.56 8.65 -4.95
C PHE A 113 2.36 9.21 -6.36
N PHE A 114 3.07 10.28 -6.68
CA PHE A 114 3.18 10.79 -8.03
C PHE A 114 4.45 10.21 -8.65
N ASP A 115 4.31 9.33 -9.64
CA ASP A 115 5.42 8.91 -10.48
C ASP A 115 5.65 10.02 -11.51
N ASP A 116 6.27 11.09 -11.03
CA ASP A 116 6.50 12.33 -11.75
C ASP A 116 7.98 12.55 -12.00
N GLU A 117 8.28 13.51 -12.87
CA GLU A 117 9.60 13.66 -13.45
C GLU A 117 10.16 15.08 -13.28
N THR A 118 11.49 15.20 -13.43
CA THR A 118 12.20 16.49 -13.25
C THR A 118 11.73 17.59 -14.22
N ASN A 119 10.96 17.24 -15.24
CA ASN A 119 10.38 18.18 -16.18
C ASN A 119 9.34 19.12 -15.54
N LEU A 120 8.61 18.70 -14.51
CA LEU A 120 7.68 19.59 -13.79
C LEU A 120 8.44 20.74 -13.13
N MET A 121 9.62 20.47 -12.55
CA MET A 121 10.51 21.51 -12.03
C MET A 121 11.04 22.39 -13.16
N LYS A 122 11.59 21.78 -14.22
CA LYS A 122 12.16 22.48 -15.38
C LYS A 122 11.17 23.45 -16.02
N TRP A 123 9.90 23.07 -16.10
CA TRP A 123 8.81 23.87 -16.69
C TRP A 123 8.04 24.71 -15.66
N LYS A 124 8.50 24.75 -14.40
CA LYS A 124 7.88 25.54 -13.32
C LYS A 124 6.41 25.19 -13.09
N LYS A 125 6.11 23.89 -13.09
CA LYS A 125 4.76 23.34 -12.88
C LYS A 125 4.55 22.73 -11.50
N VAL A 126 5.60 22.60 -10.68
CA VAL A 126 5.51 22.10 -9.29
C VAL A 126 4.51 22.93 -8.48
N GLY A 127 4.57 24.26 -8.53
CA GLY A 127 3.60 25.10 -7.83
C GLY A 127 2.15 24.84 -8.25
N LYS A 128 1.92 24.52 -9.53
CA LYS A 128 0.58 24.15 -10.02
C LYS A 128 0.12 22.79 -9.51
N LEU A 129 1.03 21.82 -9.36
CA LEU A 129 0.74 20.55 -8.68
C LEU A 129 0.33 20.82 -7.22
N LEU A 130 1.10 21.63 -6.47
CA LEU A 130 0.77 21.98 -5.08
C LEU A 130 -0.57 22.71 -4.97
N ASP A 131 -0.86 23.66 -5.85
CA ASP A 131 -2.16 24.34 -5.90
C ASP A 131 -3.30 23.33 -6.09
N TYR A 132 -3.11 22.30 -6.94
CA TYR A 132 -4.12 21.27 -7.16
C TYR A 132 -4.35 20.43 -5.91
N LEU A 133 -3.31 20.14 -5.13
CA LEU A 133 -3.49 19.43 -3.85
C LEU A 133 -4.32 20.27 -2.87
N LYS A 134 -4.00 21.55 -2.73
CA LYS A 134 -4.70 22.48 -1.82
C LYS A 134 -6.15 22.76 -2.24
N ASP A 135 -6.45 22.68 -3.54
CA ASP A 135 -7.81 22.82 -4.06
C ASP A 135 -8.75 21.70 -3.58
N TYR A 136 -8.21 20.50 -3.30
CA TYR A 136 -9.02 19.31 -2.99
C TYR A 136 -8.82 18.76 -1.58
N PHE A 137 -7.68 19.02 -0.94
CA PHE A 137 -7.33 18.52 0.39
C PHE A 137 -6.98 19.70 1.31
N PRO A 138 -7.70 19.88 2.44
CA PRO A 138 -7.33 20.87 3.45
C PRO A 138 -5.90 20.64 3.96
N GLU A 139 -5.11 21.70 4.08
CA GLU A 139 -3.69 21.58 4.48
C GLU A 139 -3.52 20.92 5.87
N GLU A 140 -4.49 21.08 6.76
CA GLU A 140 -4.47 20.49 8.09
C GLU A 140 -4.50 18.96 8.09
N GLU A 141 -5.13 18.32 7.08
CA GLU A 141 -5.20 16.86 6.98
C GLU A 141 -4.04 16.23 6.19
N ILE A 142 -3.26 17.05 5.49
CA ILE A 142 -2.06 16.60 4.77
C ILE A 142 -0.92 16.45 5.78
N LEU A 143 -0.31 15.26 5.86
CA LEU A 143 0.98 15.09 6.53
C LEU A 143 2.05 15.77 5.69
N ARG A 144 2.74 16.76 6.26
CA ARG A 144 3.76 17.54 5.56
C ARG A 144 5.18 17.16 5.98
N PRO A 145 6.18 17.31 5.09
CA PRO A 145 7.59 17.04 5.43
C PRO A 145 8.08 17.76 6.68
N ILE A 146 7.73 19.04 6.86
CA ILE A 146 8.14 19.84 8.02
C ILE A 146 7.60 19.33 9.37
N GLU A 147 6.55 18.50 9.34
CA GLU A 147 5.92 17.94 10.54
C GLU A 147 6.63 16.67 11.03
N LEU A 148 7.49 16.06 10.19
CA LEU A 148 8.36 14.96 10.58
C LEU A 148 9.76 15.48 10.86
N ALA A 149 10.25 15.24 12.08
CA ALA A 149 11.64 15.53 12.41
C ALA A 149 12.56 14.50 11.74
N TYR A 150 13.65 14.97 11.14
CA TYR A 150 14.75 14.12 10.68
C TYR A 150 15.19 13.17 11.83
N ASP A 151 15.43 11.89 11.49
CA ASP A 151 15.80 10.81 12.43
C ASP A 151 14.72 10.35 13.43
N THR A 152 13.46 10.74 13.25
CA THR A 152 12.35 10.18 14.05
C THR A 152 11.70 8.98 13.38
N LYS A 153 11.25 8.04 14.21
CA LYS A 153 10.35 6.96 13.82
C LYS A 153 9.10 7.62 13.19
N TRP A 154 8.87 7.42 11.88
CA TRP A 154 7.56 7.56 11.25
C TRP A 154 6.41 7.14 12.18
N PRO A 155 5.41 8.01 12.39
CA PRO A 155 4.25 7.73 13.23
C PRO A 155 3.38 6.63 12.62
N THR A 156 2.59 5.95 13.46
CA THR A 156 1.60 4.99 12.95
C THR A 156 0.42 5.71 12.30
N ILE A 157 -0.35 4.99 11.48
CA ILE A 157 -1.56 5.53 10.87
C ILE A 157 -2.57 5.99 11.94
N GLU A 158 -2.71 5.24 13.03
CA GLU A 158 -3.59 5.62 14.15
C GLU A 158 -3.12 6.90 14.87
N GLU A 159 -1.81 7.11 14.97
CA GLU A 159 -1.25 8.35 15.52
C GLU A 159 -1.54 9.53 14.60
N LEU A 160 -1.40 9.35 13.28
CA LEU A 160 -1.71 10.36 12.27
C LEU A 160 -3.20 10.74 12.28
N LEU A 161 -4.09 9.75 12.27
CA LEU A 161 -5.54 9.96 12.35
C LEU A 161 -5.94 10.72 13.62
N ARG A 162 -5.31 10.41 14.77
CA ARG A 162 -5.60 11.07 16.05
C ARG A 162 -5.28 12.57 16.05
N VAL A 163 -4.31 13.00 15.24
CA VAL A 163 -3.96 14.41 15.07
C VAL A 163 -4.59 15.04 13.83
N GLY A 164 -5.54 14.34 13.20
CA GLY A 164 -6.31 14.83 12.05
C GLY A 164 -5.63 14.68 10.70
N LYS A 165 -4.49 13.97 10.61
CA LYS A 165 -3.82 13.67 9.34
C LYS A 165 -4.48 12.48 8.65
N ARG A 166 -4.73 12.61 7.35
CA ARG A 166 -5.52 11.66 6.55
C ARG A 166 -4.89 11.32 5.20
N VAL A 167 -3.91 12.11 4.74
CA VAL A 167 -3.22 11.85 3.48
C VAL A 167 -1.75 12.23 3.56
N VAL A 168 -0.91 11.47 2.86
CA VAL A 168 0.47 11.84 2.57
C VAL A 168 0.70 11.82 1.06
N PHE A 169 1.35 12.85 0.55
CA PHE A 169 1.72 12.97 -0.86
C PHE A 169 3.22 12.76 -1.03
N MET A 170 3.58 11.97 -2.02
CA MET A 170 4.95 11.62 -2.35
C MET A 170 5.23 11.89 -3.83
N SER A 171 6.46 12.28 -4.15
CA SER A 171 6.94 12.47 -5.51
C SER A 171 8.11 11.53 -5.81
N GLY A 172 8.23 11.14 -7.08
CA GLY A 172 9.36 10.37 -7.60
C GLY A 172 10.65 11.19 -7.67
N VAL A 173 10.52 12.51 -7.58
CA VAL A 173 11.60 13.47 -7.74
C VAL A 173 11.75 14.35 -6.50
N ASP A 174 13.00 14.69 -6.18
CA ASP A 174 13.29 15.75 -5.22
C ASP A 174 13.10 17.12 -5.88
N TYR A 175 11.98 17.79 -5.55
CA TYR A 175 11.70 19.15 -6.01
C TYR A 175 12.40 20.24 -5.20
N PHE A 176 13.29 19.88 -4.26
CA PHE A 176 13.94 20.78 -3.33
C PHE A 176 12.90 21.70 -2.64
N SER A 177 13.22 22.99 -2.52
CA SER A 177 12.35 23.99 -1.90
C SER A 177 11.01 24.21 -2.62
N ASP A 178 10.89 23.80 -3.89
CA ASP A 178 9.67 24.06 -4.67
C ASP A 178 8.54 23.07 -4.33
N GLY A 179 8.85 21.91 -3.72
CA GLY A 179 7.89 20.86 -3.38
C GLY A 179 7.80 20.51 -1.88
N GLU A 180 8.82 20.87 -1.08
CA GLU A 180 8.96 20.45 0.33
C GLU A 180 7.81 20.89 1.25
N GLU A 181 6.95 21.81 0.79
CA GLU A 181 5.76 22.24 1.54
C GLU A 181 4.78 21.08 1.79
N LEU A 182 4.51 20.25 0.76
CA LEU A 182 3.49 19.19 0.81
C LEU A 182 4.00 17.82 0.36
N LEU A 183 5.12 17.76 -0.38
CA LEU A 183 5.57 16.52 -1.04
C LEU A 183 6.77 15.93 -0.30
N PHE A 184 6.63 14.67 0.11
CA PHE A 184 7.78 13.85 0.46
C PHE A 184 8.47 13.33 -0.80
N VAL A 185 9.80 13.18 -0.75
CA VAL A 185 10.50 12.35 -1.74
C VAL A 185 10.26 10.90 -1.36
N LYS A 186 9.77 10.05 -2.28
CA LYS A 186 9.33 8.67 -1.96
C LYS A 186 10.37 7.87 -1.17
N ASP A 187 11.65 7.99 -1.54
CA ASP A 187 12.75 7.24 -0.93
C ASP A 187 13.02 7.62 0.55
N THR A 188 12.46 8.75 1.01
CA THR A 188 12.55 9.20 2.42
C THR A 188 11.42 8.66 3.29
N VAL A 189 10.40 8.05 2.70
CA VAL A 189 9.24 7.51 3.39
C VAL A 189 9.51 6.06 3.79
N CYS A 190 9.57 5.79 5.10
CA CYS A 190 9.67 4.43 5.63
C CYS A 190 10.69 3.54 4.90
N ASN A 191 11.94 4.03 4.73
CA ASN A 191 13.05 3.30 4.11
C ASN A 191 12.64 2.56 2.83
N TRP A 192 11.90 3.25 1.95
CA TRP A 192 11.26 2.68 0.77
C TRP A 192 12.22 1.88 -0.11
N GLN A 193 11.80 0.69 -0.54
CA GLN A 193 12.57 -0.20 -1.39
C GLN A 193 11.69 -0.85 -2.46
N GLU A 194 12.17 -0.83 -3.71
CA GLU A 194 11.54 -1.49 -4.87
C GLU A 194 12.43 -2.65 -5.37
N PRO A 195 12.52 -3.76 -4.63
CA PRO A 195 13.42 -4.85 -5.00
C PRO A 195 12.88 -5.62 -6.23
N PRO A 196 13.75 -6.04 -7.16
CA PRO A 196 13.34 -6.83 -8.31
C PRO A 196 12.93 -8.26 -7.91
N LEU A 197 11.95 -8.82 -8.61
CA LEU A 197 11.53 -10.20 -8.50
C LEU A 197 12.44 -11.13 -9.34
N PRO A 198 12.66 -12.39 -8.93
CA PRO A 198 11.79 -13.21 -8.08
C PRO A 198 12.12 -13.15 -6.59
N LEU A 199 11.09 -13.39 -5.77
CA LEU A 199 11.18 -13.59 -4.33
C LEU A 199 11.28 -15.07 -3.99
N ALA A 200 12.29 -15.46 -3.21
CA ALA A 200 12.41 -16.82 -2.69
C ALA A 200 11.27 -17.11 -1.70
N PRO A 201 10.71 -18.33 -1.68
CA PRO A 201 9.58 -18.66 -0.81
C PRO A 201 9.95 -18.59 0.67
N PHE A 202 8.92 -18.50 1.51
CA PHE A 202 9.04 -18.65 2.95
C PHE A 202 9.73 -20.00 3.32
N PRO A 203 10.65 -20.03 4.30
CA PRO A 203 11.02 -18.94 5.21
C PRO A 203 12.18 -18.04 4.72
N ALA A 204 12.74 -18.32 3.53
CA ALA A 204 13.90 -17.59 3.03
C ALA A 204 13.57 -16.12 2.72
N CYS A 205 12.48 -15.86 1.98
CA CYS A 205 11.95 -14.52 1.70
C CYS A 205 13.03 -13.51 1.29
N ARG A 206 13.80 -13.85 0.25
CA ARG A 206 14.89 -13.02 -0.30
C ARG A 206 14.66 -12.74 -1.77
N PHE A 207 14.81 -11.49 -2.19
CA PHE A 207 14.79 -11.09 -3.59
C PHE A 207 16.11 -11.49 -4.26
N ASN A 208 16.04 -12.24 -5.37
CA ASN A 208 17.19 -13.00 -5.89
C ASN A 208 17.55 -12.69 -7.36
N GLU A 209 17.53 -11.42 -7.76
CA GLU A 209 18.23 -11.00 -8.98
C GLU A 209 19.67 -10.56 -8.67
N SER A 210 20.55 -11.55 -8.62
CA SER A 210 22.01 -11.56 -8.86
C SER A 210 22.96 -10.54 -8.16
N LYS A 211 22.50 -9.47 -7.49
CA LYS A 211 23.40 -8.49 -6.85
C LYS A 211 22.92 -7.84 -5.55
N THR A 212 21.63 -7.83 -5.23
CA THR A 212 21.12 -7.08 -4.07
C THR A 212 20.91 -7.97 -2.83
N ASN A 213 20.52 -9.24 -3.01
CA ASN A 213 20.25 -10.21 -1.94
C ASN A 213 19.48 -9.61 -0.75
N ILE A 214 18.48 -8.78 -1.05
CA ILE A 214 17.67 -8.08 -0.06
C ILE A 214 16.72 -9.10 0.58
N GLY A 215 16.80 -9.23 1.90
CA GLY A 215 15.79 -9.94 2.67
C GLY A 215 14.75 -8.95 3.18
N ILE A 216 13.52 -9.40 3.36
CA ILE A 216 12.53 -8.62 4.10
C ILE A 216 13.14 -8.32 5.48
N SER A 217 13.23 -7.06 5.88
CA SER A 217 13.80 -6.63 7.16
C SER A 217 12.79 -6.81 8.30
N ASP A 218 13.31 -6.94 9.52
CA ASP A 218 12.59 -7.10 10.79
C ASP A 218 12.10 -5.78 11.38
N GLU A 219 12.56 -4.65 10.84
CA GLU A 219 12.07 -3.34 11.21
C GLU A 219 10.77 -3.08 10.43
N ASN A 220 9.64 -2.91 11.13
CA ASN A 220 8.33 -2.46 10.62
C ASN A 220 8.39 -1.01 10.07
N PHE A 221 9.48 -0.71 9.38
CA PHE A 221 9.98 0.61 8.99
C PHE A 221 10.38 0.68 7.53
N THR A 222 10.33 -0.45 6.83
CA THR A 222 10.70 -0.56 5.43
C THR A 222 9.46 -0.87 4.60
N ILE A 223 9.15 -0.02 3.63
CA ILE A 223 8.19 -0.36 2.58
C ILE A 223 8.91 -1.20 1.53
N PHE A 224 8.39 -2.38 1.25
CA PHE A 224 8.83 -3.23 0.14
C PHE A 224 7.76 -3.21 -0.93
N ARG A 225 8.08 -2.57 -2.06
CA ARG A 225 7.24 -2.45 -3.23
C ARG A 225 7.86 -3.14 -4.45
N PRO A 226 7.81 -4.48 -4.55
CA PRO A 226 8.12 -5.12 -5.82
C PRO A 226 7.03 -4.76 -6.84
N GLU A 227 7.45 -4.25 -7.99
CA GLU A 227 6.59 -3.83 -9.08
C GLU A 227 6.62 -4.83 -10.22
N THR A 228 5.47 -5.02 -10.87
CA THR A 228 5.37 -5.79 -12.11
C THR A 228 4.41 -5.12 -13.05
N SER A 229 4.72 -5.15 -14.34
CA SER A 229 3.85 -4.66 -15.41
C SER A 229 3.47 -5.81 -16.34
N GLU A 230 2.19 -5.89 -16.68
CA GLU A 230 1.63 -6.80 -17.68
C GLU A 230 1.51 -6.14 -19.06
N ILE A 231 1.98 -4.90 -19.21
CA ILE A 231 2.03 -4.19 -20.49
C ILE A 231 2.79 -5.01 -21.53
N GLU A 232 2.21 -5.10 -22.73
CA GLU A 232 2.80 -5.78 -23.88
C GLU A 232 2.63 -4.92 -25.14
N TYR A 233 3.75 -4.57 -25.77
CA TYR A 233 3.78 -3.87 -27.05
C TYR A 233 4.04 -4.86 -28.19
N GLY A 234 3.09 -5.77 -28.43
CA GLY A 234 3.15 -6.73 -29.53
C GLY A 234 4.14 -7.87 -29.28
N PHE A 235 5.43 -7.63 -29.50
CA PHE A 235 6.53 -8.57 -29.27
C PHE A 235 7.51 -8.10 -28.17
N LEU A 236 7.29 -6.89 -27.65
CA LEU A 236 8.07 -6.32 -26.56
C LEU A 236 7.32 -6.50 -25.24
N ASN A 237 8.06 -6.85 -24.20
CA ASN A 237 7.61 -6.85 -22.81
C ASN A 237 7.54 -5.40 -22.27
N ALA A 238 7.15 -5.25 -21.01
CA ALA A 238 7.01 -3.93 -20.36
C ALA A 238 8.33 -3.14 -20.32
N ASP A 239 9.48 -3.82 -20.24
CA ASP A 239 10.81 -3.20 -20.31
C ASP A 239 11.25 -2.80 -21.73
N GLY A 240 10.38 -2.96 -22.73
CA GLY A 240 10.70 -2.71 -24.13
C GLY A 240 11.65 -3.74 -24.76
N GLN A 241 11.78 -4.93 -24.17
CA GLN A 241 12.65 -6.01 -24.65
C GLN A 241 11.86 -7.10 -25.37
N LEU A 242 12.48 -7.74 -26.37
CA LEU A 242 11.89 -8.90 -27.05
C LEU A 242 11.61 -10.05 -26.06
N GLY A 243 10.34 -10.41 -25.89
CA GLY A 243 9.97 -11.51 -24.99
C GLY A 243 8.63 -11.29 -24.30
N ILE A 244 8.43 -12.05 -23.22
CA ILE A 244 7.27 -11.97 -22.34
C ILE A 244 7.66 -11.35 -21.00
N ASN A 245 6.69 -10.73 -20.32
CA ASN A 245 6.84 -10.32 -18.93
C ASN A 245 7.10 -11.54 -18.05
N LYS A 246 8.02 -11.41 -17.08
CA LYS A 246 8.41 -12.48 -16.16
C LYS A 246 8.13 -12.07 -14.73
N ASN A 247 7.99 -13.06 -13.86
CA ASN A 247 7.82 -12.86 -12.42
C ASN A 247 6.63 -11.96 -12.04
N LEU A 248 5.56 -11.98 -12.84
CA LEU A 248 4.36 -11.16 -12.63
C LEU A 248 3.73 -11.43 -11.25
N LEU A 249 3.28 -10.36 -10.60
CA LEU A 249 2.46 -10.43 -9.41
C LEU A 249 1.00 -10.62 -9.83
N ASN A 250 0.46 -11.81 -9.56
CA ASN A 250 -0.89 -12.20 -9.89
C ASN A 250 -1.49 -13.06 -8.77
N GLU A 251 -2.71 -13.53 -8.96
CA GLU A 251 -3.46 -14.33 -7.99
C GLU A 251 -2.71 -15.60 -7.52
N GLU A 252 -1.78 -16.13 -8.32
CA GLU A 252 -0.98 -17.31 -7.99
C GLU A 252 0.29 -16.97 -7.21
N SER A 253 0.95 -15.85 -7.52
CA SER A 253 2.22 -15.46 -6.90
C SER A 253 2.05 -14.57 -5.66
N LEU A 254 1.01 -13.74 -5.61
CA LEU A 254 0.73 -12.82 -4.50
C LEU A 254 0.60 -13.51 -3.12
N PRO A 255 0.02 -14.72 -2.98
CA PRO A 255 -0.05 -15.38 -1.68
C PRO A 255 1.34 -15.67 -1.08
N GLY A 256 2.31 -16.05 -1.91
CA GLY A 256 3.70 -16.27 -1.46
C GLY A 256 4.41 -14.97 -1.08
N VAL A 257 4.07 -13.87 -1.76
CA VAL A 257 4.59 -12.53 -1.48
C VAL A 257 4.02 -11.98 -0.17
N ALA A 258 2.71 -12.11 0.05
CA ALA A 258 2.05 -11.79 1.30
C ALA A 258 2.56 -12.66 2.47
N GLN A 259 2.77 -13.96 2.24
CA GLN A 259 3.37 -14.87 3.23
C GLN A 259 4.79 -14.44 3.61
N CYS A 260 5.53 -13.80 2.71
CA CYS A 260 6.86 -13.27 3.02
C CYS A 260 6.83 -11.91 3.72
N GLY A 261 5.66 -11.31 3.97
CA GLY A 261 5.53 -10.04 4.67
C GLY A 261 5.90 -8.83 3.82
N VAL A 262 5.83 -8.94 2.49
CA VAL A 262 5.87 -7.76 1.60
C VAL A 262 4.61 -6.94 1.85
N ASN A 263 4.77 -5.68 2.25
CA ASN A 263 3.69 -4.82 2.72
C ASN A 263 3.02 -4.01 1.61
N LEU A 264 3.68 -3.81 0.47
CA LEU A 264 3.14 -3.02 -0.63
C LEU A 264 3.42 -3.67 -2.00
N PRO A 265 3.00 -4.93 -2.25
CA PRO A 265 3.16 -5.52 -3.58
C PRO A 265 2.40 -4.69 -4.62
N SER A 266 3.02 -4.42 -5.77
CA SER A 266 2.44 -3.59 -6.82
C SER A 266 2.21 -4.42 -8.09
N PRO A 267 1.16 -5.28 -8.11
CA PRO A 267 0.76 -5.96 -9.32
C PRO A 267 0.14 -4.98 -10.31
N ASP A 268 0.34 -5.24 -11.59
CA ASP A 268 -0.46 -4.60 -12.62
C ASP A 268 -1.94 -5.02 -12.47
N ASN A 269 -2.89 -4.27 -13.05
CA ASN A 269 -4.31 -4.62 -13.16
C ASN A 269 -4.93 -5.21 -11.88
N ILE A 270 -5.19 -4.39 -10.87
CA ILE A 270 -5.84 -4.81 -9.63
C ILE A 270 -7.22 -5.41 -9.94
N THR A 271 -7.50 -6.58 -9.35
CA THR A 271 -8.81 -7.24 -9.42
C THR A 271 -9.24 -7.67 -8.02
N PRO A 272 -10.54 -7.95 -7.79
CA PRO A 272 -10.99 -8.51 -6.51
C PRO A 272 -10.24 -9.79 -6.12
N LYS A 273 -9.84 -10.62 -7.09
CA LYS A 273 -9.07 -11.85 -6.81
C LYS A 273 -7.62 -11.56 -6.45
N ARG A 274 -6.98 -10.56 -7.08
CA ARG A 274 -5.62 -10.15 -6.72
C ARG A 274 -5.59 -9.54 -5.32
N MET A 275 -6.56 -8.69 -5.00
CA MET A 275 -6.71 -8.15 -3.65
C MET A 275 -6.97 -9.25 -2.62
N GLU A 276 -7.83 -10.22 -2.93
CA GLU A 276 -8.04 -11.38 -2.06
C GLU A 276 -6.75 -12.18 -1.83
N ALA A 277 -5.90 -12.31 -2.86
CA ALA A 277 -4.65 -13.05 -2.79
C ALA A 277 -3.55 -12.39 -1.94
N THR A 278 -3.71 -11.11 -1.53
CA THR A 278 -2.81 -10.45 -0.58
C THR A 278 -3.21 -10.65 0.88
N ILE A 279 -4.40 -11.19 1.14
CA ILE A 279 -4.91 -11.43 2.49
C ILE A 279 -4.23 -12.67 3.08
N TRP A 280 -3.51 -12.48 4.18
CA TRP A 280 -2.81 -13.58 4.88
C TRP A 280 -3.45 -13.94 6.24
N ALA A 281 -4.24 -13.05 6.84
CA ALA A 281 -4.72 -13.20 8.22
C ALA A 281 -5.99 -14.06 8.33
N VAL A 282 -6.90 -13.98 7.35
CA VAL A 282 -8.20 -14.68 7.37
C VAL A 282 -8.45 -15.40 6.05
N SER A 283 -9.25 -16.46 6.09
CA SER A 283 -9.67 -17.17 4.89
C SER A 283 -10.88 -16.52 4.24
N LYS A 284 -11.04 -16.71 2.92
CA LYS A 284 -12.20 -16.22 2.17
C LYS A 284 -13.52 -16.60 2.84
N GLY A 285 -14.37 -15.60 3.09
CA GLY A 285 -15.69 -15.79 3.67
C GLY A 285 -15.70 -16.20 5.15
N GLN A 286 -14.56 -16.10 5.83
CA GLN A 286 -14.44 -16.33 7.27
C GLN A 286 -14.15 -15.02 7.99
N GLU A 287 -15.20 -14.26 8.27
CA GLU A 287 -15.14 -13.10 9.14
C GLU A 287 -14.86 -13.54 10.59
N LEU A 288 -14.11 -12.73 11.32
CA LEU A 288 -13.85 -12.97 12.73
C LEU A 288 -15.03 -12.44 13.57
N ASN A 289 -15.38 -13.17 14.63
CA ASN A 289 -16.50 -12.86 15.50
C ASN A 289 -16.03 -11.94 16.65
N PRO A 290 -16.58 -10.72 16.79
CA PRO A 290 -16.16 -9.76 17.82
C PRO A 290 -16.46 -10.21 19.26
N LYS A 291 -17.30 -11.24 19.45
CA LYS A 291 -17.60 -11.79 20.78
C LYS A 291 -16.65 -12.89 21.23
N GLN A 292 -15.86 -13.45 20.30
CA GLN A 292 -14.97 -14.57 20.54
C GLN A 292 -13.51 -14.11 20.67
N CYS A 293 -12.65 -15.04 21.07
CA CYS A 293 -11.20 -14.84 21.06
C CYS A 293 -10.62 -15.32 19.74
N VAL A 294 -9.39 -14.91 19.43
CA VAL A 294 -8.73 -15.22 18.16
C VAL A 294 -7.61 -16.21 18.41
N ALA A 295 -7.53 -17.23 17.57
CA ALA A 295 -6.48 -18.25 17.64
C ALA A 295 -5.94 -18.60 16.25
N LEU A 296 -4.67 -19.00 16.20
CA LEU A 296 -4.06 -19.70 15.08
C LEU A 296 -4.07 -21.20 15.39
N MET A 297 -4.90 -21.96 14.69
CA MET A 297 -5.07 -23.40 14.92
C MET A 297 -4.00 -24.19 14.18
N ARG A 298 -3.64 -25.38 14.68
CA ARG A 298 -2.57 -26.22 14.10
C ARG A 298 -2.86 -26.60 12.66
N GLU A 299 -4.12 -26.90 12.36
CA GLU A 299 -4.63 -27.29 11.05
C GLU A 299 -4.88 -26.11 10.10
N SER A 300 -4.76 -24.88 10.57
CA SER A 300 -5.06 -23.65 9.82
C SER A 300 -3.83 -22.76 9.70
N LYS A 301 -3.65 -22.12 8.54
CA LYS A 301 -2.63 -21.07 8.35
C LYS A 301 -3.17 -19.66 8.59
N THR A 302 -4.48 -19.53 8.76
CA THR A 302 -5.20 -18.28 8.99
C THR A 302 -5.84 -18.31 10.37
N TRP A 303 -6.17 -17.12 10.86
CA TRP A 303 -6.77 -16.89 12.17
C TRP A 303 -8.22 -17.37 12.19
N GLN A 304 -8.65 -17.83 13.36
CA GLN A 304 -10.00 -18.31 13.60
C GLN A 304 -10.58 -17.69 14.87
N SER A 305 -11.90 -17.52 14.89
CA SER A 305 -12.64 -17.18 16.10
C SER A 305 -12.98 -18.43 16.88
N VAL A 306 -12.66 -18.44 18.17
CA VAL A 306 -12.89 -19.58 19.06
C VAL A 306 -13.38 -19.09 20.43
N GLU A 307 -14.03 -19.97 21.19
CA GLU A 307 -14.43 -19.65 22.57
C GLU A 307 -13.20 -19.35 23.44
N CYS A 308 -13.23 -18.29 24.25
CA CYS A 308 -12.06 -17.81 24.99
C CYS A 308 -11.50 -18.78 26.05
N ASP A 309 -12.24 -19.85 26.35
CA ASP A 309 -11.87 -20.94 27.25
C ASP A 309 -11.54 -22.24 26.51
N THR A 310 -11.35 -22.20 25.18
CA THR A 310 -10.99 -23.37 24.37
C THR A 310 -9.75 -24.06 24.93
N ALA A 311 -9.88 -25.34 25.26
CA ALA A 311 -8.80 -26.13 25.82
C ALA A 311 -7.68 -26.39 24.80
N ASN A 312 -6.47 -26.71 25.30
CA ASN A 312 -5.31 -27.09 24.51
C ASN A 312 -4.70 -25.98 23.65
N LEU A 313 -4.96 -24.71 23.99
CA LEU A 313 -4.31 -23.56 23.38
C LEU A 313 -3.26 -22.98 24.32
N VAL A 314 -2.16 -22.50 23.73
CA VAL A 314 -1.04 -21.82 24.40
C VAL A 314 -0.93 -20.39 23.88
N PRO A 315 -0.35 -19.43 24.61
CA PRO A 315 -0.22 -18.05 24.12
C PRO A 315 0.87 -17.88 23.06
N ALA A 316 0.65 -16.96 22.11
CA ALA A 316 1.66 -16.49 21.17
C ALA A 316 2.54 -15.42 21.83
N CYS A 317 3.79 -15.78 22.13
CA CYS A 317 4.73 -14.89 22.79
C CYS A 317 5.77 -14.39 21.80
N VAL A 318 6.01 -13.09 21.74
CA VAL A 318 7.02 -12.48 20.87
C VAL A 318 8.03 -11.69 21.68
N ASP A 319 9.30 -11.71 21.27
CA ASP A 319 10.32 -10.85 21.85
C ASP A 319 10.03 -9.38 21.51
N VAL A 320 9.87 -8.54 22.53
CA VAL A 320 9.62 -7.10 22.35
C VAL A 320 10.77 -6.37 21.62
N LYS A 321 11.96 -6.97 21.55
CA LYS A 321 13.12 -6.44 20.82
C LYS A 321 13.26 -7.02 19.42
N ASN A 322 12.58 -8.13 19.11
CA ASN A 322 12.69 -8.77 17.81
C ASN A 322 11.35 -9.44 17.42
N PRO A 323 10.54 -8.79 16.57
CA PRO A 323 9.21 -9.27 16.20
C PRO A 323 9.22 -10.60 15.40
N ARG A 324 10.41 -11.11 15.01
CA ARG A 324 10.55 -12.43 14.35
C ARG A 324 10.81 -13.57 15.34
N GLN A 325 11.10 -13.26 16.59
CA GLN A 325 11.37 -14.27 17.60
C GLN A 325 10.08 -14.61 18.35
N TRP A 326 9.32 -15.52 17.75
CA TRP A 326 8.12 -16.09 18.35
C TRP A 326 8.45 -17.34 19.17
N GLN A 327 7.77 -17.47 20.31
CA GLN A 327 7.77 -18.63 21.17
C GLN A 327 6.35 -18.96 21.60
N LEU A 328 6.12 -20.23 21.92
CA LEU A 328 4.86 -20.69 22.48
C LEU A 328 4.94 -20.62 24.01
N GLY A 329 3.83 -20.30 24.66
CA GLY A 329 3.75 -20.50 26.12
C GLY A 329 3.98 -21.96 26.52
N SER A 330 4.46 -22.15 27.73
CA SER A 330 4.91 -23.47 28.24
C SER A 330 3.76 -24.42 28.60
N ALA A 331 2.55 -23.91 28.79
CA ALA A 331 1.37 -24.67 29.19
C ALA A 331 0.10 -24.12 28.54
N SER A 332 -0.90 -24.98 28.43
CA SER A 332 -2.23 -24.55 27.96
C SER A 332 -2.89 -23.66 29.01
N VAL A 333 -3.50 -22.58 28.54
CA VAL A 333 -4.17 -21.56 29.36
C VAL A 333 -5.45 -21.09 28.66
N VAL A 334 -6.35 -20.48 29.41
CA VAL A 334 -7.43 -19.67 28.82
C VAL A 334 -6.84 -18.36 28.26
N GLU A 335 -7.54 -17.72 27.32
CA GLU A 335 -7.00 -16.52 26.65
C GLU A 335 -6.69 -15.39 27.64
N ALA A 336 -7.53 -15.20 28.68
CA ALA A 336 -7.33 -14.15 29.68
C ALA A 336 -6.00 -14.27 30.46
N ASP A 337 -5.43 -15.47 30.54
CA ASP A 337 -4.16 -15.74 31.24
C ASP A 337 -2.94 -15.70 30.29
N ALA A 338 -3.16 -15.51 28.98
CA ALA A 338 -2.14 -15.57 27.94
C ALA A 338 -0.99 -14.57 28.18
N ALA A 339 -1.33 -13.33 28.56
CA ALA A 339 -0.35 -12.29 28.85
C ALA A 339 0.57 -12.65 30.04
N ILE A 340 -0.02 -13.18 31.11
CA ILE A 340 0.73 -13.62 32.30
C ILE A 340 1.63 -14.81 31.95
N ALA A 341 1.12 -15.75 31.17
CA ALA A 341 1.88 -16.91 30.72
C ALA A 341 3.10 -16.52 29.86
N CYS A 342 2.97 -15.57 28.92
CA CYS A 342 4.12 -15.07 28.17
C CYS A 342 5.13 -14.34 29.06
N ALA A 343 4.66 -13.51 30.00
CA ALA A 343 5.54 -12.80 30.93
C ALA A 343 6.30 -13.73 31.89
N SER A 344 5.83 -14.97 32.08
CA SER A 344 6.47 -15.98 32.93
C SER A 344 7.60 -16.77 32.24
N LEU A 345 7.79 -16.59 30.92
CA LEU A 345 8.87 -17.25 30.20
C LEU A 345 10.23 -16.73 30.68
N ALA A 346 11.22 -17.63 30.76
CA ALA A 346 12.55 -17.30 31.27
C ALA A 346 13.33 -16.30 30.40
N SER A 347 12.88 -16.07 29.15
CA SER A 347 13.37 -15.00 28.27
C SER A 347 12.76 -13.66 28.70
N ALA A 348 13.61 -12.76 29.21
CA ALA A 348 13.23 -11.50 29.87
C ALA A 348 12.60 -10.41 28.97
N SER A 349 12.05 -10.76 27.82
CA SER A 349 11.51 -9.81 26.83
C SER A 349 10.28 -10.33 26.08
N MET A 350 9.61 -11.39 26.55
CA MET A 350 8.43 -11.93 25.86
C MET A 350 7.15 -11.19 26.24
N THR A 351 6.33 -10.87 25.23
CA THR A 351 4.97 -10.33 25.41
C THR A 351 3.95 -11.13 24.63
N TYR A 352 2.72 -11.18 25.14
CA TYR A 352 1.58 -11.74 24.41
C TYR A 352 1.17 -10.78 23.28
N SER A 353 1.20 -11.28 22.04
CA SER A 353 0.99 -10.44 20.85
C SER A 353 0.26 -11.20 19.74
N VAL A 354 0.11 -10.53 18.61
CA VAL A 354 -0.43 -11.04 17.35
C VAL A 354 0.58 -10.78 16.22
N PRO A 355 0.74 -11.69 15.24
CA PRO A 355 1.57 -11.44 14.07
C PRO A 355 1.18 -10.15 13.34
N ALA A 356 2.16 -9.32 12.98
CA ALA A 356 1.92 -8.09 12.20
C ALA A 356 1.99 -8.30 10.69
N SER A 357 2.47 -9.45 10.24
CA SER A 357 2.66 -9.78 8.82
C SER A 357 2.45 -11.27 8.54
N GLY A 358 2.27 -11.62 7.26
CA GLY A 358 2.23 -13.01 6.83
C GLY A 358 3.50 -13.79 7.17
N TYR A 359 4.65 -13.11 7.25
CA TYR A 359 5.92 -13.73 7.64
C TYR A 359 5.92 -14.16 9.10
N GLU A 360 5.55 -13.25 10.01
CA GLU A 360 5.41 -13.56 11.44
C GLU A 360 4.36 -14.64 11.70
N ASN A 361 3.25 -14.60 10.96
CA ASN A 361 2.21 -15.62 11.05
C ASN A 361 2.73 -17.00 10.63
N GLY A 362 3.51 -17.05 9.55
CA GLY A 362 4.21 -18.26 9.11
C GLY A 362 5.20 -18.80 10.15
N LEU A 363 6.00 -17.92 10.76
CA LEU A 363 6.94 -18.30 11.82
C LEU A 363 6.22 -18.88 13.04
N LEU A 364 5.14 -18.24 13.49
CA LEU A 364 4.33 -18.71 14.61
C LEU A 364 3.65 -20.05 14.30
N HIS A 365 3.12 -20.22 13.09
CA HIS A 365 2.55 -21.48 12.63
C HIS A 365 3.59 -22.61 12.62
N ASP A 366 4.80 -22.34 12.11
CA ASP A 366 5.91 -23.29 12.12
C ASP A 366 6.31 -23.67 13.56
N GLN A 367 6.34 -22.74 14.50
CA GLN A 367 6.56 -23.05 15.92
C GLN A 367 5.49 -24.00 16.46
N LEU A 368 4.21 -23.74 16.18
CA LEU A 368 3.10 -24.59 16.58
C LEU A 368 3.23 -26.00 15.99
N VAL A 369 3.49 -26.10 14.68
CA VAL A 369 3.55 -27.37 13.97
C VAL A 369 4.76 -28.19 14.38
N GLN A 370 5.94 -27.57 14.49
CA GLN A 370 7.21 -28.28 14.64
C GLN A 370 7.61 -28.50 16.11
N ASN A 371 7.26 -27.58 17.01
CA ASN A 371 7.80 -27.57 18.38
C ASN A 371 6.77 -27.83 19.48
N ALA A 372 5.48 -27.56 19.25
CA ALA A 372 4.45 -27.83 20.25
C ALA A 372 4.07 -29.32 20.28
N ALA A 373 3.79 -29.83 21.48
CA ALA A 373 3.26 -31.18 21.67
C ALA A 373 1.98 -31.41 20.85
N SER A 374 1.76 -32.65 20.39
CA SER A 374 0.59 -33.00 19.57
C SER A 374 -0.75 -32.77 20.26
N SER A 375 -0.77 -32.67 21.60
CA SER A 375 -1.94 -32.32 22.38
C SER A 375 -2.32 -30.84 22.25
N ILE A 376 -1.40 -29.95 21.87
CA ILE A 376 -1.66 -28.53 21.66
C ILE A 376 -2.31 -28.33 20.29
N GLY A 377 -3.56 -27.86 20.30
CA GLY A 377 -4.40 -27.68 19.13
C GLY A 377 -4.24 -26.31 18.46
N GLY A 378 -3.73 -25.30 19.16
CA GLY A 378 -3.62 -23.96 18.62
C GLY A 378 -2.88 -22.98 19.53
N VAL A 379 -2.81 -21.74 19.08
CA VAL A 379 -2.16 -20.65 19.79
C VAL A 379 -3.10 -19.45 19.89
N TRP A 380 -3.25 -18.88 21.09
CA TRP A 380 -3.99 -17.63 21.30
C TRP A 380 -3.28 -16.46 20.63
N LEU A 381 -4.04 -15.54 20.04
CA LEU A 381 -3.54 -14.31 19.42
C LEU A 381 -4.16 -13.09 20.09
N ASN A 382 -3.34 -12.09 20.43
CA ASN A 382 -3.79 -10.85 21.08
C ASN A 382 -4.49 -9.91 20.09
N ALA A 383 -5.61 -10.35 19.52
CA ALA A 383 -6.31 -9.67 18.42
C ALA A 383 -7.77 -9.34 18.74
N LYS A 384 -8.30 -9.78 19.89
CA LYS A 384 -9.71 -9.61 20.24
C LYS A 384 -10.16 -8.15 20.24
N ALA A 385 -9.33 -7.25 20.75
CA ALA A 385 -9.63 -5.82 20.77
C ALA A 385 -9.77 -5.26 19.35
N VAL A 386 -8.81 -5.56 18.48
CA VAL A 386 -8.82 -5.13 17.06
C VAL A 386 -10.02 -5.72 16.31
N VAL A 387 -10.32 -7.01 16.49
CA VAL A 387 -11.51 -7.63 15.89
C VAL A 387 -12.80 -6.97 16.41
N SER A 388 -12.87 -6.67 17.71
CA SER A 388 -14.03 -5.98 18.27
C SER A 388 -14.20 -4.61 17.65
N GLU A 389 -13.13 -3.84 17.48
CA GLU A 389 -13.18 -2.52 16.85
C GLU A 389 -13.63 -2.59 15.39
N VAL A 390 -13.01 -3.46 14.58
CA VAL A 390 -13.30 -3.60 13.16
C VAL A 390 -14.72 -4.12 12.89
N TYR A 391 -15.20 -5.10 13.67
CA TYR A 391 -16.48 -5.78 13.37
C TYR A 391 -17.67 -5.28 14.21
N SER A 392 -17.46 -4.53 15.30
CA SER A 392 -18.58 -4.00 16.12
C SER A 392 -19.24 -2.75 15.54
N THR A 393 -18.66 -2.14 14.51
CA THR A 393 -19.21 -0.97 13.80
C THR A 393 -20.39 -1.29 12.87
N THR A 394 -20.86 -2.55 12.83
CA THR A 394 -22.10 -2.93 12.11
C THR A 394 -23.39 -2.42 12.75
N ALA A 395 -23.33 -1.67 13.86
CA ALA A 395 -24.47 -0.87 14.32
C ALA A 395 -24.41 0.55 13.71
N VAL A 396 -24.61 0.65 12.39
CA VAL A 396 -25.08 1.92 11.81
C VAL A 396 -26.41 2.20 12.49
N HIS A 397 -26.42 3.22 13.35
CA HIS A 397 -27.64 3.81 13.84
C HIS A 397 -28.54 4.07 12.64
N GLU A 398 -29.69 3.38 12.60
CA GLU A 398 -30.90 3.98 12.05
C GLU A 398 -31.07 5.31 12.77
N THR A 399 -30.49 6.36 12.19
CA THR A 399 -30.81 7.72 12.56
C THR A 399 -32.27 7.86 12.16
N LYS A 400 -33.17 7.62 13.13
CA LYS A 400 -34.55 8.07 13.01
C LYS A 400 -34.46 9.54 12.67
N VAL A 401 -34.73 9.86 11.41
CA VAL A 401 -35.01 11.21 10.96
C VAL A 401 -36.24 11.64 11.75
N THR A 402 -36.03 12.32 12.87
CA THR A 402 -37.07 13.14 13.47
C THR A 402 -37.21 14.36 12.59
N SER A 403 -38.37 14.49 11.95
CA SER A 403 -38.71 15.64 11.11
C SER A 403 -38.62 16.94 11.90
N ILE A 404 -38.15 17.99 11.23
CA ILE A 404 -38.00 19.36 11.72
C ILE A 404 -39.34 20.05 12.08
N ASP A 405 -40.48 19.39 11.92
CA ASP A 405 -41.80 20.00 12.12
C ASP A 405 -42.32 20.00 13.58
N ASP A 406 -41.61 19.43 14.56
CA ASP A 406 -42.08 19.38 15.97
C ASP A 406 -41.56 20.51 16.88
N ILE A 407 -40.97 21.58 16.33
CA ILE A 407 -40.58 22.79 17.10
C ILE A 407 -41.32 24.03 16.58
N MET A 408 -42.65 23.96 16.43
CA MET A 408 -43.51 25.15 16.33
C MET A 408 -44.90 24.91 16.93
N SER A 409 -44.94 24.67 18.24
CA SER A 409 -46.03 25.05 19.15
C SER A 409 -45.49 24.75 20.55
N VAL A 410 -45.35 25.70 21.46
CA VAL A 410 -46.42 26.39 22.19
C VAL A 410 -45.83 27.68 22.80
N GLU A 411 -46.71 28.67 22.90
CA GLU A 411 -46.59 29.97 23.57
C GLU A 411 -45.83 30.00 24.91
#